data_AF-A0A4R4VHB6-F1
#
_entry.id   AF-A0A4R4VHB6-F1
#
_cell.length_a   1.000
_cell.length_b   1.000
_cell.length_c   1.000
_cell.angle_alpha   90.00
_cell.angle_beta   90.00
_cell.angle_gamma   90.00
#
_symmetry.space_group_name_H-M   'P 1'
#
loop_
_entity.id
_entity.type
_entity.pdbx_description
1 polymer ?
#
loop_
_entity_poly.entity_id
_entity_poly.type
_entity_poly.pdbx_seq_one_letter_code
_entity_poly.pdbx_strand_id
1 'polypeptide(L)'
;MSFSRPFAPDDRYDFEHASDFQSRYGAYLRQNAAQFVDVDGQQPTQSPLEFAASAWRVAQSPVMSPAYVESHPRVLSAVPTWDFDSRLAITVEIAASVPGETTRVLRGYWRGWQTGSTWHVQEDNDVPTATAVLLLRVPIEADGLPTPSFSRLAEPSTDAAKAAVQTICGRLNAALSGVFAQFARKEVA
;
A
#
# COMPACT_ATOMS: atom_id res chain seq x y z
N MET A 1 10.46 -12.39 -9.67
CA MET A 1 9.70 -12.71 -8.44
C MET A 1 8.31 -13.15 -8.85
N SER A 2 7.79 -14.25 -8.30
CA SER A 2 6.39 -14.65 -8.50
C SER A 2 5.60 -14.14 -7.30
N PHE A 3 4.67 -13.21 -7.53
CA PHE A 3 3.81 -12.68 -6.47
C PHE A 3 2.64 -13.64 -6.26
N SER A 4 2.65 -14.35 -5.12
CA SER A 4 1.50 -15.18 -4.71
C SER A 4 0.34 -14.36 -4.16
N ARG A 5 0.58 -13.08 -3.80
CA ARG A 5 -0.39 -12.16 -3.21
C ARG A 5 -0.10 -10.70 -3.61
N PRO A 6 -1.14 -9.85 -3.72
CA PRO A 6 -0.99 -8.43 -4.07
C PRO A 6 -0.13 -7.60 -3.11
N PHE A 7 -0.14 -7.90 -1.81
CA PHE A 7 0.62 -7.21 -0.79
C PHE A 7 1.28 -8.19 0.17
N ALA A 8 2.54 -7.96 0.53
CA ALA A 8 3.28 -8.77 1.49
C ALA A 8 4.24 -7.89 2.31
N PRO A 9 4.20 -7.93 3.65
CA PRO A 9 5.28 -7.39 4.46
C PRO A 9 6.58 -8.17 4.21
N ASP A 10 7.72 -7.47 4.09
CA ASP A 10 9.04 -8.10 3.97
C ASP A 10 9.82 -8.00 5.30
N ASP A 11 9.41 -8.82 6.27
CA ASP A 11 10.05 -8.89 7.59
C ASP A 11 11.52 -9.31 7.53
N ARG A 12 11.92 -10.06 6.49
CA ARG A 12 13.30 -10.48 6.33
C ARG A 12 14.17 -9.29 5.91
N TYR A 13 13.78 -8.58 4.85
CA TYR A 13 14.51 -7.40 4.40
C TYR A 13 14.51 -6.28 5.44
N ASP A 14 13.39 -6.13 6.17
CA ASP A 14 13.26 -5.21 7.31
C ASP A 14 14.32 -5.46 8.38
N PHE A 15 14.50 -6.73 8.78
CA PHE A 15 15.48 -7.12 9.79
C PHE A 15 16.92 -7.04 9.27
N GLU A 16 17.21 -7.60 8.09
CA GLU A 16 18.55 -7.67 7.52
C GLU A 16 19.19 -6.29 7.25
N HIS A 17 18.35 -5.26 7.05
CA HIS A 17 18.79 -3.90 6.74
C HIS A 17 18.49 -2.91 7.89
N ALA A 18 18.15 -3.41 9.07
CA ALA A 18 17.95 -2.58 10.26
C ALA A 18 19.29 -2.10 10.82
N SER A 19 19.52 -0.79 10.87
CA SER A 19 20.74 -0.22 11.48
C SER A 19 20.81 -0.40 13.00
N ASP A 20 19.66 -0.65 13.64
CA ASP A 20 19.54 -0.92 15.07
C ASP A 20 19.45 -2.42 15.41
N PHE A 21 19.66 -3.30 14.41
CA PHE A 21 19.54 -4.76 14.52
C PHE A 21 18.16 -5.25 14.98
N GLN A 22 17.12 -4.42 14.91
CA GLN A 22 15.76 -4.78 15.31
C GLN A 22 14.79 -4.68 14.13
N SER A 23 14.58 -3.49 13.58
CA SER A 23 13.62 -3.27 12.49
C SER A 23 13.83 -1.91 11.84
N ARG A 24 14.08 -1.91 10.53
CA ARG A 24 14.12 -0.66 9.75
C ARG A 24 12.78 0.08 9.85
N TYR A 25 11.68 -0.64 9.70
CA TYR A 25 10.32 -0.14 9.84
C TYR A 25 10.09 0.46 11.23
N GLY A 26 10.56 -0.19 12.30
CA GLY A 26 10.55 0.35 13.66
C GLY A 26 11.26 1.70 13.79
N ALA A 27 12.40 1.87 13.13
CA ALA A 27 13.11 3.16 13.10
C ALA A 27 12.30 4.24 12.37
N TYR A 28 11.70 3.90 11.23
CA TYR A 28 10.83 4.81 10.48
C TYR A 28 9.56 5.20 11.27
N LEU A 29 8.98 4.26 12.01
CA LEU A 29 7.83 4.52 12.89
C LEU A 29 8.17 5.57 13.97
N ARG A 30 9.33 5.44 14.62
CA ARG A 30 9.82 6.43 15.59
C ARG A 30 10.06 7.80 14.98
N GLN A 31 10.69 7.85 13.80
CA GLN A 31 10.93 9.10 13.07
C GLN A 31 9.64 9.79 12.64
N ASN A 32 8.56 9.03 12.48
CA ASN A 32 7.24 9.51 12.07
C ASN A 32 6.20 9.47 13.21
N ALA A 33 6.62 9.47 14.47
CA ALA A 33 5.72 9.36 15.62
C ALA A 33 4.62 10.44 15.66
N ALA A 34 4.90 11.63 15.11
CA ALA A 34 3.91 12.71 14.97
C ALA A 34 2.71 12.35 14.08
N GLN A 35 2.77 11.26 13.29
CA GLN A 35 1.62 10.77 12.52
C GLN A 35 0.66 9.91 13.36
N PHE A 36 1.04 9.53 14.59
CA PHE A 36 0.27 8.63 15.46
C PHE A 36 -0.43 9.38 16.59
N VAL A 37 -0.92 10.57 16.30
CA VAL A 37 -1.66 11.42 17.23
C VAL A 37 -3.16 11.38 16.93
N ASP A 38 -3.97 11.71 17.92
CA ASP A 38 -5.41 11.89 17.79
C ASP A 38 -5.77 13.07 16.87
N VAL A 39 -7.08 13.25 16.64
CA VAL A 39 -7.63 14.30 15.74
C VAL A 39 -7.23 15.72 16.16
N ASP A 40 -6.98 15.94 17.45
CA ASP A 40 -6.56 17.23 18.00
C ASP A 40 -5.02 17.40 17.97
N GLY A 41 -4.30 16.35 17.60
CA GLY A 41 -2.85 16.33 17.47
C GLY A 41 -2.09 16.46 18.79
N GLN A 42 -2.76 16.24 19.93
CA GLN A 42 -2.19 16.50 21.25
C GLN A 42 -1.71 15.24 21.94
N GLN A 43 -2.33 14.09 21.65
CA GLN A 43 -2.04 12.83 22.35
C GLN A 43 -1.88 11.68 21.36
N PRO A 44 -1.15 10.61 21.73
CA PRO A 44 -1.11 9.39 20.94
C PRO A 44 -2.52 8.84 20.69
N THR A 45 -2.83 8.53 19.43
CA THR A 45 -4.17 8.06 19.04
C THR A 45 -4.54 6.78 19.79
N GLN A 46 -5.78 6.74 20.30
CA GLN A 46 -6.37 5.54 20.88
C GLN A 46 -7.26 4.78 19.88
N SER A 47 -7.42 5.32 18.65
CA SER A 47 -8.21 4.71 17.59
C SER A 47 -7.38 3.63 16.86
N PRO A 48 -7.82 2.35 16.85
CA PRO A 48 -7.16 1.31 16.08
C PRO A 48 -7.07 1.64 14.58
N LEU A 49 -8.08 2.34 14.04
CA LEU A 49 -8.14 2.73 12.63
C LEU A 49 -7.13 3.82 12.29
N GLU A 50 -7.01 4.86 13.13
CA GLU A 50 -6.02 5.93 12.92
C GLU A 50 -4.60 5.39 13.05
N PHE A 51 -4.36 4.57 14.08
CA PHE A 51 -3.08 3.90 14.28
C PHE A 51 -2.70 3.04 13.07
N ALA A 52 -3.63 2.20 12.59
CA ALA A 52 -3.40 1.34 11.44
C ALA A 52 -3.20 2.13 10.14
N ALA A 53 -3.93 3.23 9.94
CA ALA A 53 -3.75 4.11 8.79
C ALA A 53 -2.35 4.75 8.79
N SER A 54 -1.88 5.25 9.94
CA SER A 54 -0.54 5.83 10.06
C SER A 54 0.57 4.79 9.93
N ALA A 55 0.41 3.61 10.54
CA ALA A 55 1.32 2.48 10.35
C ALA A 55 1.42 2.09 8.87
N TRP A 56 0.29 2.01 8.16
CA TRP A 56 0.24 1.74 6.73
C TRP A 56 0.95 2.81 5.90
N ARG A 57 0.71 4.11 6.15
CA ARG A 57 1.41 5.19 5.42
C ARG A 57 2.92 5.08 5.57
N VAL A 58 3.42 4.84 6.78
CA VAL A 58 4.86 4.71 7.05
C VAL A 58 5.45 3.47 6.36
N ALA A 59 4.67 2.39 6.22
CA ALA A 59 5.12 1.16 5.60
C ALA A 59 5.30 1.25 4.06
N GLN A 60 4.85 2.33 3.43
CA GLN A 60 4.86 2.52 1.99
C GLN A 60 5.90 3.56 1.54
N SER A 61 6.30 3.49 0.27
CA SER A 61 6.97 4.61 -0.40
C SER A 61 6.00 5.79 -0.55
N PRO A 62 6.47 7.05 -0.49
CA PRO A 62 7.87 7.46 -0.35
C PRO A 62 8.35 7.60 1.09
N VAL A 63 7.52 7.30 2.10
CA VAL A 63 7.90 7.49 3.52
C VAL A 63 9.04 6.56 3.89
N MET A 64 8.94 5.28 3.53
CA MET A 64 10.00 4.30 3.71
C MET A 64 10.42 3.77 2.35
N SER A 65 11.71 3.89 2.00
CA SER A 65 12.28 3.41 0.75
C SER A 65 13.54 2.57 1.00
N PRO A 66 13.59 1.30 0.58
CA PRO A 66 12.47 0.52 0.04
C PRO A 66 11.32 0.36 1.05
N ALA A 67 10.09 0.24 0.56
CA ALA A 67 8.90 0.06 1.39
C ALA A 67 9.01 -1.18 2.29
N TYR A 68 8.31 -1.16 3.44
CA TYR A 68 8.18 -2.35 4.29
C TYR A 68 7.20 -3.37 3.69
N VAL A 69 6.15 -2.87 3.01
CA VAL A 69 5.19 -3.71 2.28
C VAL A 69 5.57 -3.76 0.81
N GLU A 70 5.95 -4.93 0.34
CA GLU A 70 6.04 -5.21 -1.09
C GLU A 70 4.63 -5.31 -1.68
N SER A 71 4.46 -4.71 -2.85
CA SER A 71 3.22 -4.77 -3.61
C SER A 71 3.45 -5.39 -4.98
N HIS A 72 2.41 -6.01 -5.52
CA HIS A 72 2.44 -6.52 -6.89
C HIS A 72 2.73 -5.37 -7.86
N PRO A 73 3.55 -5.53 -8.91
CA PRO A 73 3.96 -4.46 -9.84
C PRO A 73 2.82 -3.70 -10.57
N ARG A 74 1.58 -4.17 -10.45
CA ARG A 74 0.40 -3.49 -11.00
C ARG A 74 -0.19 -2.48 -10.02
N VAL A 75 0.09 -2.61 -8.72
CA VAL A 75 -0.34 -1.67 -7.71
C VAL A 75 0.47 -0.40 -7.87
N LEU A 76 -0.21 0.70 -8.18
CA LEU A 76 0.40 2.02 -8.39
C LEU A 76 0.42 2.82 -7.09
N SER A 77 -0.65 2.69 -6.32
CA SER A 77 -0.78 3.32 -5.02
C SER A 77 -1.74 2.51 -4.14
N ALA A 78 -1.55 2.60 -2.82
CA ALA A 78 -2.44 2.03 -1.82
C ALA A 78 -2.46 2.98 -0.62
N VAL A 79 -3.40 3.92 -0.61
CA VAL A 79 -3.40 5.06 0.33
C VAL A 79 -4.60 5.01 1.28
N PRO A 80 -4.43 5.28 2.58
CA PRO A 80 -5.55 5.42 3.51
C PRO A 80 -6.40 6.63 3.16
N THR A 81 -7.71 6.44 3.09
CA THR A 81 -8.71 7.46 2.79
C THR A 81 -9.88 7.34 3.75
N TRP A 82 -10.40 8.47 4.21
CA TRP A 82 -11.55 8.54 5.10
C TRP A 82 -12.74 9.13 4.36
N ASP A 83 -13.93 8.58 4.60
CA ASP A 83 -15.16 9.20 4.12
C ASP A 83 -15.70 10.24 5.12
N PHE A 84 -16.84 10.83 4.78
CA PHE A 84 -17.50 11.84 5.61
C PHE A 84 -17.99 11.27 6.96
N ASP A 85 -18.24 9.96 7.03
CA ASP A 85 -18.68 9.26 8.24
C ASP A 85 -17.50 8.71 9.06
N SER A 86 -16.28 9.21 8.79
CA SER A 86 -15.05 8.77 9.44
C SER A 86 -14.78 7.26 9.31
N ARG A 87 -15.20 6.63 8.21
CA ARG A 87 -14.87 5.25 7.91
C ARG A 87 -13.58 5.19 7.10
N LEU A 88 -12.68 4.30 7.52
CA LEU A 88 -11.41 4.10 6.86
C LEU A 88 -11.56 3.13 5.67
N ALA A 89 -10.96 3.48 4.55
CA ALA A 89 -10.68 2.57 3.45
C ALA A 89 -9.23 2.73 2.99
N ILE A 90 -8.66 1.68 2.40
CA ILE A 90 -7.48 1.84 1.56
C ILE A 90 -7.96 2.00 0.12
N THR A 91 -7.67 3.14 -0.47
CA THR A 91 -7.84 3.36 -1.90
C THR A 91 -6.62 2.78 -2.62
N VAL A 92 -6.86 1.77 -3.46
CA VAL A 92 -5.85 1.07 -4.24
C VAL A 92 -6.04 1.41 -5.71
N GLU A 93 -4.99 1.91 -6.34
CA GLU A 93 -4.93 2.13 -7.78
C GLU A 93 -4.14 0.99 -8.43
N ILE A 94 -4.74 0.36 -9.43
CA ILE A 94 -4.15 -0.79 -10.12
C ILE A 94 -4.09 -0.52 -11.61
N ALA A 95 -2.91 -0.70 -12.20
CA ALA A 95 -2.72 -0.68 -13.64
C ALA A 95 -3.52 -1.80 -14.31
N ALA A 96 -4.39 -1.39 -15.23
CA ALA A 96 -5.25 -2.25 -16.02
C ALA A 96 -5.06 -2.00 -17.52
N SER A 97 -5.58 -2.93 -18.33
CA SER A 97 -5.58 -2.77 -19.78
C SER A 97 -6.50 -1.62 -20.20
N VAL A 98 -6.02 -0.77 -21.10
CA VAL A 98 -6.83 0.30 -21.69
C VAL A 98 -7.98 -0.31 -22.52
N PRO A 99 -9.23 0.20 -22.38
CA PRO A 99 -10.36 -0.25 -23.19
C PRO A 99 -10.09 -0.12 -24.69
N GLY A 100 -10.58 -1.09 -25.48
CA GLY A 100 -10.24 -1.22 -26.90
C GLY A 100 -10.66 -0.04 -27.80
N GLU A 101 -11.67 0.72 -27.39
CA GLU A 101 -12.09 1.95 -28.06
C GLU A 101 -11.04 3.07 -27.89
N THR A 102 -10.63 3.31 -26.65
CA THR A 102 -9.58 4.27 -26.29
C THR A 102 -8.23 3.90 -26.90
N THR A 103 -7.93 2.61 -26.97
CA THR A 103 -6.73 2.09 -27.64
C THR A 103 -6.58 2.63 -29.07
N ARG A 104 -7.66 2.79 -29.84
CA ARG A 104 -7.57 3.26 -31.24
C ARG A 104 -7.09 4.70 -31.35
N VAL A 105 -7.50 5.55 -30.41
CA VAL A 105 -7.13 6.98 -30.35
C VAL A 105 -5.69 7.17 -29.89
N LEU A 106 -5.18 6.27 -29.04
CA LEU A 106 -3.85 6.36 -28.46
C LEU A 106 -2.72 5.83 -29.36
N ARG A 107 -3.05 5.26 -30.53
CA ARG A 107 -2.06 4.67 -31.44
C ARG A 107 -1.08 5.72 -31.98
N GLY A 108 0.20 5.33 -32.07
CA GLY A 108 1.22 6.05 -32.83
C GLY A 108 2.10 7.02 -32.04
N TYR A 109 1.67 7.49 -30.86
CA TYR A 109 2.43 8.47 -30.07
C TYR A 109 2.49 8.18 -28.57
N TRP A 110 1.50 7.49 -28.01
CA TRP A 110 1.43 7.20 -26.59
C TRP A 110 2.09 5.85 -26.25
N ARG A 111 2.94 5.82 -25.22
CA ARG A 111 3.49 4.60 -24.62
C ARG A 111 2.63 4.10 -23.45
N GLY A 112 2.89 2.88 -22.97
CA GLY A 112 2.30 2.33 -21.75
C GLY A 112 0.86 1.80 -21.83
N TRP A 113 0.13 2.04 -22.92
CA TRP A 113 -1.29 1.67 -23.00
C TRP A 113 -1.56 0.16 -23.00
N GLN A 114 -0.57 -0.68 -23.39
CA GLN A 114 -0.73 -2.16 -23.45
C GLN A 114 0.53 -3.03 -23.29
N THR A 115 1.74 -2.53 -23.02
CA THR A 115 2.95 -3.34 -23.29
C THR A 115 3.49 -4.13 -22.09
N GLY A 116 3.23 -5.44 -22.09
CA GLY A 116 4.22 -6.45 -21.72
C GLY A 116 4.00 -7.23 -20.42
N SER A 117 4.61 -8.42 -20.35
CA SER A 117 4.64 -9.38 -19.22
C SER A 117 5.26 -8.84 -17.92
N THR A 118 5.73 -7.59 -17.93
CA THR A 118 6.30 -6.88 -16.79
C THR A 118 5.57 -5.57 -16.64
N TRP A 119 4.55 -5.55 -15.77
CA TRP A 119 3.78 -4.36 -15.48
C TRP A 119 4.67 -3.34 -14.76
N HIS A 120 5.05 -2.29 -15.47
CA HIS A 120 5.71 -1.13 -14.90
C HIS A 120 5.05 0.11 -15.50
N VAL A 121 4.63 1.04 -14.63
CA VAL A 121 4.32 2.40 -15.11
C VAL A 121 5.63 3.01 -15.58
N GLN A 122 5.61 3.60 -16.77
CA GLN A 122 6.76 4.30 -17.29
C GLN A 122 7.03 5.52 -16.39
N GLU A 123 8.17 5.52 -15.71
CA GLU A 123 8.60 6.61 -14.81
C GLU A 123 9.21 7.80 -15.58
N ASP A 124 9.54 7.58 -16.85
CA ASP A 124 10.13 8.57 -17.74
C ASP A 124 9.06 9.47 -18.37
N ASN A 125 9.28 10.78 -18.30
CA ASN A 125 8.39 11.82 -18.83
C ASN A 125 8.77 12.28 -20.25
N ASP A 126 9.79 11.69 -20.86
CA ASP A 126 10.28 12.06 -22.19
C ASP A 126 9.31 11.67 -23.33
N VAL A 127 8.28 10.88 -23.03
CA VAL A 127 7.24 10.45 -23.98
C VAL A 127 5.86 10.43 -23.33
N PRO A 128 4.80 10.84 -24.05
CA PRO A 128 3.44 10.72 -23.55
C PRO A 128 3.09 9.27 -23.22
N THR A 129 2.57 9.05 -22.02
CA THR A 129 2.21 7.74 -21.51
C THR A 129 0.73 7.71 -21.14
N ALA A 130 0.04 6.64 -21.49
CA ALA A 130 -1.36 6.43 -21.13
C ALA A 130 -1.50 5.09 -20.39
N THR A 131 -2.06 5.13 -19.20
CA THR A 131 -2.31 3.95 -18.35
C THR A 131 -3.77 3.96 -17.92
N ALA A 132 -4.48 2.85 -18.09
CA ALA A 132 -5.79 2.70 -17.48
C ALA A 132 -5.61 2.28 -16.02
N VAL A 133 -6.36 2.92 -15.13
CA VAL A 133 -6.30 2.68 -13.68
C VAL A 133 -7.65 2.18 -13.21
N LEU A 134 -7.66 1.04 -12.51
CA LEU A 134 -8.77 0.62 -11.69
C LEU A 134 -8.58 1.20 -10.29
N LEU A 135 -9.52 2.03 -9.86
CA LEU A 135 -9.57 2.56 -8.51
C LEU A 135 -10.51 1.71 -7.67
N LEU A 136 -9.97 1.08 -6.63
CA LEU A 136 -10.71 0.22 -5.71
C LEU A 136 -10.61 0.79 -4.31
N ARG A 137 -11.71 0.78 -3.56
CA ARG A 137 -11.72 1.17 -2.14
C ARG A 137 -12.05 -0.05 -1.31
N VAL A 138 -11.11 -0.46 -0.46
CA VAL A 138 -11.29 -1.60 0.44
C VAL A 138 -11.53 -1.06 1.85
N PRO A 139 -12.74 -1.21 2.42
CA PRO A 139 -13.03 -0.79 3.78
C PRO A 139 -12.14 -1.51 4.80
N ILE A 140 -11.65 -0.75 5.77
CA ILE A 140 -10.90 -1.26 6.92
C ILE A 140 -11.75 -1.04 8.15
N GLU A 141 -12.20 -2.14 8.72
CA GLU A 141 -12.98 -2.17 9.96
C GLU A 141 -12.04 -2.34 11.15
N ALA A 142 -12.45 -1.85 12.32
CA ALA A 142 -11.65 -1.96 13.54
C ALA A 142 -11.45 -3.41 14.02
N ASP A 143 -12.35 -4.33 13.61
CA ASP A 143 -12.29 -5.73 13.99
C ASP A 143 -10.96 -6.39 13.60
N GLY A 144 -10.31 -7.07 14.56
CA GLY A 144 -9.01 -7.72 14.35
C GLY A 144 -7.82 -6.77 14.12
N LEU A 145 -7.98 -5.45 14.19
CA LEU A 145 -6.84 -4.55 14.33
C LEU A 145 -6.30 -4.60 15.76
N PRO A 146 -4.98 -4.46 15.95
CA PRO A 146 -4.40 -4.43 17.29
C PRO A 146 -4.81 -3.16 18.02
N THR A 147 -4.93 -3.26 19.35
CA THR A 147 -5.02 -2.07 20.20
C THR A 147 -3.75 -1.21 20.01
N PRO A 148 -3.89 0.11 19.74
CA PRO A 148 -2.76 1.01 19.70
C PRO A 148 -1.90 0.90 20.96
N SER A 149 -0.58 0.88 20.78
CA SER A 149 0.37 0.73 21.87
C SER A 149 1.57 1.64 21.63
N PHE A 150 2.04 2.28 22.69
CA PHE A 150 3.10 3.28 22.65
C PHE A 150 4.10 3.06 23.77
N SER A 151 5.36 3.47 23.53
CA SER A 151 6.39 3.54 24.55
C SER A 151 6.10 4.69 25.54
N ARG A 152 6.86 4.74 26.64
CA ARG A 152 6.79 5.88 27.59
C ARG A 152 7.17 7.22 26.95
N LEU A 153 7.85 7.21 25.81
CA LEU A 153 8.22 8.39 25.04
C LEU A 153 7.20 8.71 23.93
N ALA A 154 6.00 8.12 23.99
CA ALA A 154 4.94 8.29 23.00
C ALA A 154 5.32 7.78 21.59
N GLU A 155 6.29 6.88 21.49
CA GLU A 155 6.66 6.25 20.22
C GLU A 155 5.75 5.05 19.94
N PRO A 156 5.22 4.87 18.72
CA PRO A 156 4.37 3.72 18.40
C PRO A 156 5.14 2.40 18.52
N SER A 157 4.49 1.38 19.09
CA SER A 157 5.03 0.02 19.19
C SER A 157 5.23 -0.59 17.81
N THR A 158 6.46 -1.03 17.51
CA THR A 158 6.79 -1.73 16.24
C THR A 158 5.93 -2.98 16.05
N ASP A 159 5.74 -3.79 17.09
CA ASP A 159 4.97 -5.03 16.99
C ASP A 159 3.49 -4.76 16.70
N ALA A 160 2.90 -3.78 17.38
CA ALA A 160 1.52 -3.37 17.12
C ALA A 160 1.36 -2.80 15.70
N ALA A 161 2.32 -2.00 15.23
CA ALA A 161 2.30 -1.46 13.87
C ALA A 161 2.44 -2.55 12.81
N LYS A 162 3.36 -3.51 12.99
CA LYS A 162 3.51 -4.67 12.10
C LYS A 162 2.23 -5.51 12.07
N ALA A 163 1.61 -5.77 13.22
CA ALA A 163 0.34 -6.49 13.29
C ALA A 163 -0.78 -5.74 12.54
N ALA A 164 -0.88 -4.42 12.69
CA ALA A 164 -1.85 -3.61 11.94
C ALA A 164 -1.64 -3.68 10.42
N VAL A 165 -0.38 -3.56 9.97
CA VAL A 165 -0.01 -3.69 8.56
C VAL A 165 -0.32 -5.08 8.02
N GLN A 166 -0.03 -6.14 8.79
CA GLN A 166 -0.38 -7.52 8.43
C GLN A 166 -1.90 -7.70 8.27
N THR A 167 -2.70 -7.15 9.17
CA THR A 167 -4.17 -7.19 9.07
C THR A 167 -4.67 -6.44 7.82
N ILE A 168 -4.12 -5.27 7.51
CA ILE A 168 -4.46 -4.54 6.28
C ILE A 168 -4.08 -5.36 5.04
N CYS A 169 -2.85 -5.89 4.97
CA CYS A 169 -2.41 -6.78 3.88
C CYS A 169 -3.38 -7.96 3.71
N GLY A 170 -3.80 -8.61 4.79
CA GLY A 170 -4.77 -9.70 4.76
C GLY A 170 -6.10 -9.28 4.13
N ARG A 171 -6.65 -8.14 4.55
CA ARG A 171 -7.91 -7.58 4.02
C ARG A 171 -7.80 -7.22 2.54
N LEU A 172 -6.73 -6.54 2.14
CA LEU A 172 -6.49 -6.18 0.74
C LEU A 172 -6.32 -7.41 -0.14
N ASN A 173 -5.52 -8.38 0.30
CA ASN A 173 -5.30 -9.62 -0.44
C ASN A 173 -6.59 -10.41 -0.63
N ALA A 174 -7.44 -10.49 0.41
CA ALA A 174 -8.75 -11.14 0.31
C ALA A 174 -9.64 -10.44 -0.71
N ALA A 175 -9.81 -9.12 -0.60
CA ALA A 175 -10.67 -8.33 -1.46
C ALA A 175 -10.21 -8.31 -2.94
N LEU A 176 -8.90 -8.31 -3.17
CA LEU A 176 -8.31 -8.13 -4.51
C LEU A 176 -7.95 -9.46 -5.20
N SER A 177 -8.06 -10.59 -4.49
CA SER A 177 -7.71 -11.92 -5.01
C SER A 177 -8.36 -12.22 -6.38
N GLY A 178 -9.66 -11.95 -6.52
CA GLY A 178 -10.40 -12.18 -7.77
C GLY A 178 -9.90 -11.30 -8.94
N VAL A 179 -9.53 -10.06 -8.66
CA VAL A 179 -9.00 -9.11 -9.66
C VAL A 179 -7.65 -9.60 -10.19
N PHE A 180 -6.73 -9.95 -9.30
CA PHE A 180 -5.41 -10.46 -9.69
C PHE A 180 -5.46 -11.85 -10.34
N ALA A 181 -6.38 -12.72 -9.90
CA ALA A 181 -6.63 -14.01 -10.56
C ALA A 181 -7.19 -13.84 -11.99
N GLN A 182 -7.92 -12.77 -12.27
CA GLN A 182 -8.36 -12.45 -13.63
C GLN A 182 -7.20 -11.93 -14.49
N PHE A 183 -6.33 -11.09 -13.93
CA PHE A 183 -5.14 -10.62 -14.64
C PHE A 183 -4.20 -11.76 -15.02
N ALA A 184 -3.91 -12.67 -14.09
CA ALA A 184 -3.08 -13.84 -14.36
C ALA A 184 -3.65 -14.71 -15.51
N ARG A 185 -4.98 -14.88 -15.59
CA ARG A 185 -5.62 -15.62 -16.69
C ARG A 185 -5.48 -14.95 -18.05
N LYS A 186 -5.54 -13.63 -18.11
CA LYS A 186 -5.35 -12.86 -19.35
C LYS A 186 -3.90 -12.81 -19.81
N GLU A 187 -2.95 -13.14 -18.96
CA GLU A 187 -1.51 -13.17 -19.30
C GLU A 187 -1.07 -14.51 -19.91
N VAL A 188 -1.85 -15.58 -19.72
CA VAL A 188 -1.56 -16.92 -20.26
C VAL A 188 -2.30 -17.20 -21.59
N ALA A 189 -3.32 -16.42 -21.90
CA ALA A 189 -4.14 -16.53 -23.11
C ALA A 189 -3.61 -15.65 -24.25
#